data_AF-A0A4Q5Z0B1-F1
#
_entry.id   AF-A0A4Q5Z0B1-F1
#
_cell.length_a   1.000
_cell.length_b   1.000
_cell.length_c   1.000
_cell.angle_alpha   90.00
_cell.angle_beta   90.00
_cell.angle_gamma   90.00
#
_symmetry.space_group_name_H-M   'P 1'
#
loop_
_entity.id
_entity.type
_entity.pdbx_description
1 polymer ?
#
loop_
_entity_poly.entity_id
_entity_poly.type
_entity_poly.pdbx_seq_one_letter_code
_entity_poly.pdbx_strand_id
1 'polypeptide(L)'
;MFLALKGFSLIMLYVILVWNKGKYSSDSFLLFYLVILMGHAILPYMFVQFMENRLTLSRNLPVPLYKIAAAYLIPYVLFLLPELTYILYHAKDFSIENRIAYYVNLVASLFLLTAVQYSDAFNRNEYMKASFGLFFVSIFALHWQAFWVWIGIQAVIGIILFRTGYYRYETAP
;
A
#
# COMPACT_ATOMS: atom_id res chain seq x y z
N MET A 1 -9.66 14.72 -3.93
CA MET A 1 -8.57 14.06 -3.16
C MET A 1 -7.83 12.99 -3.97
N PHE A 2 -8.51 11.98 -4.53
CA PHE A 2 -7.86 10.94 -5.34
C PHE A 2 -6.98 11.48 -6.49
N LEU A 3 -7.48 12.46 -7.25
CA LEU A 3 -6.69 13.15 -8.28
C LEU A 3 -5.46 13.87 -7.72
N ALA A 4 -5.55 14.43 -6.51
CA ALA A 4 -4.41 15.08 -5.87
C ALA A 4 -3.35 14.06 -5.43
N LEU A 5 -3.76 12.90 -4.91
CA LEU A 5 -2.83 11.79 -4.58
C LEU A 5 -2.12 11.27 -5.83
N LYS A 6 -2.85 11.13 -6.95
CA LYS A 6 -2.27 10.74 -8.25
C LYS A 6 -1.36 11.80 -8.84
N GLY A 7 -1.77 13.06 -8.80
CA GLY A 7 -0.91 14.17 -9.20
C GLY A 7 0.38 14.18 -8.40
N PHE A 8 0.28 14.05 -7.08
CA PHE A 8 1.43 13.96 -6.18
C PHE A 8 2.36 12.80 -6.53
N SER A 9 1.84 11.58 -6.66
CA SER A 9 2.68 10.41 -6.93
C SER A 9 3.35 10.45 -8.30
N LEU A 10 2.62 10.88 -9.33
CA LEU A 10 3.15 11.02 -10.68
C LEU A 10 4.17 12.18 -10.77
N ILE A 11 3.98 13.27 -10.04
CA ILE A 11 4.99 14.34 -9.92
C ILE A 11 6.24 13.82 -9.23
N MET A 12 6.12 13.07 -8.13
CA MET A 12 7.28 12.48 -7.45
C MET A 12 8.05 11.54 -8.37
N LEU A 13 7.35 10.68 -9.12
CA LEU A 13 7.98 9.81 -10.13
C LEU A 13 8.59 10.60 -11.29
N TYR A 14 7.94 11.67 -11.77
CA TYR A 14 8.46 12.55 -12.81
C TYR A 14 9.76 13.23 -12.37
N VAL A 15 9.79 13.77 -11.15
CA VAL A 15 10.98 14.43 -10.59
C VAL A 15 12.15 13.45 -10.56
N ILE A 16 11.96 12.23 -10.05
CA ILE A 16 13.08 11.31 -9.89
C ILE A 16 13.48 10.60 -11.20
N LEU A 17 12.53 10.18 -12.03
CA LEU A 17 12.80 9.37 -13.24
C LEU A 17 13.04 10.20 -14.50
N VAL A 18 12.44 11.39 -14.61
CA VAL A 18 12.51 12.22 -15.83
C VAL A 18 13.39 13.43 -15.61
N TRP A 19 13.12 14.25 -14.59
CA TRP A 19 13.92 15.45 -14.33
C TRP A 19 15.35 15.09 -13.94
N ASN A 20 15.52 14.10 -13.06
CA ASN A 20 16.83 13.65 -12.58
C ASN A 20 17.40 12.46 -13.39
N LYS A 21 16.92 12.26 -14.62
CA LYS A 21 17.35 11.15 -15.48
C LYS A 21 18.88 11.09 -15.61
N GLY A 22 19.45 9.91 -15.40
CA GLY A 22 20.90 9.66 -15.47
C GLY A 22 21.71 10.21 -14.30
N LYS A 23 21.07 10.83 -13.29
CA LYS A 23 21.73 11.37 -12.10
C LYS A 23 21.19 10.78 -10.78
N TYR A 24 20.14 9.96 -10.84
CA TYR A 24 19.57 9.36 -9.65
C TYR A 24 20.21 8.00 -9.34
N SER A 25 20.37 7.69 -8.05
CA SER A 25 20.75 6.36 -7.56
C SER A 25 19.51 5.52 -7.21
N SER A 26 19.69 4.21 -7.08
CA SER A 26 18.63 3.31 -6.59
C SER A 26 18.06 3.78 -5.24
N ASP A 27 18.92 4.29 -4.36
CA ASP A 27 18.51 4.80 -3.04
C ASP A 27 17.70 6.09 -3.15
N SER A 28 18.06 6.98 -4.08
CA SER A 28 17.29 8.20 -4.35
C SER A 28 15.89 7.85 -4.85
N PHE A 29 15.78 6.88 -5.77
CA PHE A 29 14.48 6.36 -6.21
C PHE A 29 13.69 5.75 -5.06
N LEU A 30 14.34 4.94 -4.22
CA LEU A 30 13.71 4.28 -3.07
C LEU A 30 13.09 5.31 -2.10
N LEU A 31 13.78 6.41 -1.79
CA LEU A 31 13.23 7.45 -0.92
C LEU A 31 11.96 8.09 -1.51
N PHE A 32 11.98 8.45 -2.79
CA PHE A 32 10.80 9.01 -3.47
C PHE A 32 9.65 8.00 -3.51
N TYR A 33 9.95 6.74 -3.82
CA TYR A 33 9.01 5.64 -3.82
C TYR A 33 8.33 5.46 -2.44
N LEU A 34 9.10 5.51 -1.35
CA LEU A 34 8.55 5.36 0.00
C LEU A 34 7.72 6.58 0.43
N VAL A 35 8.06 7.78 -0.04
CA VAL A 35 7.21 8.96 0.15
C VAL A 35 5.88 8.81 -0.61
N ILE A 36 5.89 8.21 -1.81
CA ILE A 36 4.66 7.87 -2.54
C ILE A 36 3.83 6.85 -1.75
N LEU A 37 4.47 5.83 -1.16
CA LEU A 37 3.79 4.87 -0.27
C LEU A 37 3.11 5.59 0.90
N MET A 38 3.81 6.51 1.58
CA MET A 38 3.23 7.30 2.68
C MET A 38 2.07 8.19 2.22
N GLY A 39 2.15 8.78 1.03
CA GLY A 39 1.02 9.50 0.44
C GLY A 39 -0.19 8.59 0.22
N HIS A 40 0.03 7.37 -0.26
CA HIS A 40 -1.04 6.39 -0.48
C HIS A 40 -1.52 5.70 0.81
N ALA A 41 -0.79 5.78 1.90
CA ALA A 41 -1.20 5.25 3.20
C ALA A 41 -2.49 5.92 3.73
N ILE A 42 -2.97 7.02 3.16
CA ILE A 42 -4.31 7.53 3.51
C ILE A 42 -5.46 6.68 2.94
N LEU A 43 -5.21 5.93 1.85
CA LEU A 43 -6.26 5.17 1.15
C LEU A 43 -6.84 4.04 2.00
N PRO A 44 -6.05 3.17 2.66
CA PRO A 44 -6.61 2.12 3.49
C PRO A 44 -7.49 2.68 4.60
N TYR A 45 -7.04 3.75 5.25
CA TYR A 45 -7.81 4.44 6.29
C TYR A 45 -9.17 4.91 5.77
N MET A 46 -9.19 5.65 4.66
CA MET A 46 -10.43 6.18 4.11
C MET A 46 -11.34 5.09 3.53
N PHE A 47 -10.76 4.06 2.93
CA PHE A 47 -11.54 3.01 2.30
C PHE A 47 -12.22 2.13 3.36
N VAL A 48 -11.50 1.74 4.41
CA VAL A 48 -12.11 1.05 5.57
C VAL A 48 -13.20 1.92 6.20
N GLN A 49 -12.93 3.20 6.45
CA GLN A 49 -13.97 4.10 6.98
C GLN A 49 -15.20 4.21 6.08
N PHE A 50 -15.03 4.22 4.76
CA PHE A 50 -16.15 4.25 3.83
C PHE A 50 -16.96 2.96 3.88
N MET A 51 -16.28 1.81 3.78
CA MET A 51 -16.92 0.49 3.84
C MET A 51 -17.70 0.32 5.13
N GLU A 52 -17.11 0.66 6.27
CA GLU A 52 -17.72 0.41 7.57
C GLU A 52 -18.82 1.42 7.94
N ASN A 53 -18.68 2.70 7.59
CA ASN A 53 -19.63 3.73 8.00
C ASN A 53 -20.73 4.03 6.97
N ARG A 54 -20.49 3.76 5.69
CA ARG A 54 -21.43 4.12 4.60
C ARG A 54 -22.09 2.91 3.96
N LEU A 55 -21.44 1.74 3.98
CA LEU A 55 -21.97 0.49 3.43
C LEU A 55 -22.38 -0.47 4.54
N THR A 56 -23.15 0.01 5.51
CA THR A 56 -23.59 -0.79 6.67
C THR A 56 -24.35 -2.06 6.27
N LEU A 57 -25.04 -2.05 5.12
CA LEU A 57 -25.71 -3.22 4.55
C LEU A 57 -24.76 -4.39 4.26
N SER A 58 -23.49 -4.13 3.93
CA SER A 58 -22.54 -5.21 3.65
C SER A 58 -22.02 -5.91 4.91
N ARG A 59 -22.14 -5.29 6.10
CA ARG A 59 -21.64 -5.87 7.37
C ARG A 59 -22.41 -7.09 7.83
N ASN A 60 -23.70 -7.19 7.50
CA ASN A 60 -24.55 -8.29 7.98
C ASN A 60 -24.66 -9.46 6.99
N LEU A 61 -23.97 -9.38 5.85
CA LEU A 61 -24.00 -10.45 4.86
C LEU A 61 -22.90 -11.47 5.20
N PRO A 62 -23.20 -12.79 5.19
CA PRO A 62 -22.21 -13.84 5.39
C PRO A 62 -21.32 -13.98 4.15
N VAL A 63 -20.50 -12.96 3.89
CA VAL A 63 -19.57 -12.92 2.77
C VAL A 63 -18.27 -13.59 3.21
N PRO A 64 -17.74 -14.55 2.44
CA PRO A 64 -16.48 -15.18 2.80
C PRO A 64 -15.31 -14.18 2.75
N LEU A 65 -14.38 -14.30 3.70
CA LEU A 65 -13.24 -13.37 3.88
C LEU A 65 -12.45 -13.07 2.62
N TYR A 66 -12.22 -14.07 1.75
CA TYR A 66 -11.44 -13.85 0.54
C TYR A 66 -12.11 -12.88 -0.44
N LYS A 67 -13.46 -12.81 -0.47
CA LYS A 67 -14.18 -11.83 -1.29
C LYS A 67 -14.05 -10.42 -0.71
N ILE A 68 -14.06 -10.32 0.62
CA ILE A 68 -13.87 -9.04 1.31
C ILE A 68 -12.44 -8.54 1.11
N ALA A 69 -11.43 -9.41 1.30
CA ALA A 69 -10.04 -9.08 1.01
C ALA A 69 -9.84 -8.67 -0.47
N ALA A 70 -10.49 -9.37 -1.40
CA ALA A 70 -10.48 -9.00 -2.82
C ALA A 70 -11.13 -7.63 -3.09
N ALA A 71 -12.20 -7.29 -2.37
CA ALA A 71 -12.85 -5.98 -2.47
C ALA A 71 -11.92 -4.82 -2.05
N TYR A 72 -10.94 -5.08 -1.18
CA TYR A 72 -9.88 -4.13 -0.85
C TYR A 72 -8.71 -4.16 -1.85
N LEU A 73 -8.23 -5.35 -2.20
CA LEU A 73 -7.06 -5.53 -3.07
C LEU A 73 -7.29 -5.03 -4.51
N ILE A 74 -8.44 -5.34 -5.11
CA ILE A 74 -8.71 -5.00 -6.51
C ILE A 74 -8.66 -3.47 -6.73
N PRO A 75 -9.32 -2.64 -5.91
CA PRO A 75 -9.18 -1.19 -6.00
C PRO A 75 -7.73 -0.71 -5.84
N TYR A 76 -6.92 -1.29 -4.96
CA TYR A 76 -5.51 -0.89 -4.83
C TYR A 76 -4.69 -1.19 -6.08
N VAL A 77 -4.87 -2.39 -6.64
CA VAL A 77 -4.25 -2.81 -7.91
C VAL A 77 -4.63 -1.83 -9.02
N LEU A 78 -5.93 -1.61 -9.24
CA LEU A 78 -6.41 -0.73 -10.29
C LEU A 78 -5.98 0.73 -10.07
N PHE A 79 -6.06 1.20 -8.83
CA PHE A 79 -5.68 2.56 -8.49
C PHE A 79 -4.20 2.79 -8.79
N LEU A 80 -3.31 1.86 -8.47
CA LEU A 80 -1.85 2.01 -8.64
C LEU A 80 -1.33 1.72 -10.06
N LEU A 81 -2.20 1.40 -11.03
CA LEU A 81 -1.79 1.17 -12.42
C LEU A 81 -1.05 2.35 -13.07
N PRO A 82 -1.43 3.64 -12.85
CA PRO A 82 -0.69 4.76 -13.41
C PRO A 82 0.76 4.82 -12.92
N GLU A 83 1.03 4.52 -11.65
CA GLU A 83 2.39 4.46 -11.11
C GLU A 83 3.17 3.29 -11.72
N LEU A 84 2.55 2.12 -11.86
CA LEU A 84 3.17 0.98 -12.53
C LEU A 84 3.57 1.33 -13.97
N THR A 85 2.65 1.87 -14.77
CA THR A 85 2.94 2.23 -16.17
C THR A 85 4.05 3.27 -16.25
N TYR A 86 4.07 4.23 -15.33
CA TYR A 86 5.11 5.25 -15.26
C TYR A 86 6.50 4.66 -14.94
N ILE A 87 6.58 3.78 -13.92
CA ILE A 87 7.82 3.09 -13.54
C ILE A 87 8.29 2.18 -14.67
N LEU A 88 7.39 1.40 -15.28
CA LEU A 88 7.72 0.51 -16.39
C LEU A 88 8.32 1.26 -17.59
N TYR A 89 7.78 2.44 -17.91
CA TYR A 89 8.21 3.20 -19.08
C TYR A 89 9.49 4.02 -18.84
N HIS A 90 9.61 4.69 -17.68
CA HIS A 90 10.69 5.64 -17.44
C HIS A 90 11.87 5.08 -16.64
N ALA A 91 11.65 4.09 -15.76
CA ALA A 91 12.69 3.57 -14.86
C ALA A 91 13.56 2.50 -15.52
N LYS A 92 14.12 2.82 -16.69
CA LYS A 92 14.81 1.85 -17.57
C LYS A 92 16.05 1.21 -16.95
N ASP A 93 16.65 1.86 -15.96
CA ASP A 93 17.87 1.42 -15.28
C ASP A 93 17.62 0.26 -14.29
N PHE A 94 16.37 0.01 -13.89
CA PHE A 94 16.01 -1.15 -13.06
C PHE A 94 15.62 -2.35 -13.91
N SER A 95 15.86 -3.58 -13.43
CA SER A 95 15.31 -4.78 -14.06
C SER A 95 13.78 -4.71 -14.09
N ILE A 96 13.16 -5.37 -15.07
CA ILE A 96 11.69 -5.46 -15.16
C ILE A 96 11.10 -6.09 -13.89
N GLU A 97 11.81 -7.06 -13.32
CA GLU A 97 11.46 -7.71 -12.07
C GLU A 97 11.38 -6.70 -10.92
N ASN A 98 12.40 -5.86 -10.73
CA ASN A 98 12.42 -4.86 -9.66
C ASN A 98 11.28 -3.84 -9.84
N ARG A 99 10.99 -3.42 -11.09
CA ARG A 99 9.88 -2.50 -11.39
C ARG A 99 8.53 -3.09 -10.98
N ILE A 100 8.29 -4.36 -11.29
CA ILE A 100 7.09 -5.09 -10.88
C ILE A 100 7.07 -5.25 -9.36
N ALA A 101 8.19 -5.57 -8.75
CA ALA A 101 8.30 -5.76 -7.30
C ALA A 101 7.96 -4.48 -6.53
N TYR A 102 8.41 -3.30 -6.98
CA TYR A 102 7.99 -2.01 -6.39
C TYR A 102 6.47 -1.82 -6.44
N TYR A 103 5.83 -2.16 -7.55
CA TYR A 103 4.37 -2.08 -7.66
C TYR A 103 3.65 -3.05 -6.72
N VAL A 104 4.05 -4.33 -6.73
CA VAL A 104 3.46 -5.35 -5.86
C VAL A 104 3.69 -4.99 -4.38
N ASN A 105 4.85 -4.43 -4.05
CA ASN A 105 5.12 -3.93 -2.70
C ASN A 105 4.16 -2.80 -2.29
N LEU A 106 3.83 -1.85 -3.16
CA LEU A 106 2.82 -0.83 -2.83
C LEU A 106 1.47 -1.48 -2.51
N VAL A 107 1.00 -2.39 -3.36
CA VAL A 107 -0.28 -3.09 -3.16
C VAL A 107 -0.27 -3.87 -1.84
N ALA A 108 0.80 -4.63 -1.57
CA ALA A 108 0.96 -5.42 -0.35
C ALA A 108 1.00 -4.53 0.90
N SER A 109 1.72 -3.41 0.84
CA SER A 109 1.77 -2.42 1.92
C SER A 109 0.39 -1.82 2.22
N LEU A 110 -0.37 -1.43 1.20
CA LEU A 110 -1.72 -0.90 1.39
C LEU A 110 -2.68 -1.95 1.97
N PHE A 111 -2.54 -3.21 1.56
CA PHE A 111 -3.32 -4.31 2.13
C PHE A 111 -2.95 -4.57 3.59
N LEU A 112 -1.66 -4.58 3.93
CA LEU A 112 -1.21 -4.71 5.32
C LEU A 112 -1.77 -3.57 6.19
N LEU A 113 -1.74 -2.33 5.71
CA LEU A 113 -2.32 -1.19 6.42
C LEU A 113 -3.84 -1.31 6.58
N THR A 114 -4.52 -1.90 5.60
CA THR A 114 -5.96 -2.26 5.71
C THR A 114 -6.16 -3.28 6.83
N ALA A 115 -5.32 -4.32 6.91
CA ALA A 115 -5.39 -5.33 7.95
C ALA A 115 -5.13 -4.75 9.35
N VAL A 116 -4.18 -3.81 9.48
CA VAL A 116 -3.90 -3.10 10.73
C VAL A 116 -5.11 -2.29 11.20
N GLN A 117 -5.87 -1.67 10.28
CA GLN A 117 -7.11 -0.96 10.66
C GLN A 117 -8.13 -1.89 11.32
N TYR A 118 -8.17 -3.16 10.92
CA TYR A 118 -9.08 -4.15 11.49
C TYR A 118 -8.57 -4.79 12.79
N SER A 119 -7.30 -4.64 13.17
CA SER A 119 -6.70 -5.36 14.30
C SER A 119 -6.84 -4.67 15.67
N ASP A 120 -8.06 -4.26 16.06
CA ASP A 120 -8.42 -3.74 17.40
C ASP A 120 -8.03 -2.30 17.77
N ALA A 121 -7.65 -1.42 16.83
CA ALA A 121 -7.55 0.01 17.15
C ALA A 121 -7.86 0.92 15.96
N PHE A 122 -9.12 1.38 15.87
CA PHE A 122 -9.57 2.52 15.05
C PHE A 122 -8.88 3.86 15.43
N ASN A 123 -7.81 3.81 16.23
CA ASN A 123 -7.07 4.98 16.64
C ASN A 123 -6.16 5.43 15.50
N ARG A 124 -6.48 6.60 14.95
CA ARG A 124 -5.66 7.29 13.96
C ARG A 124 -4.18 7.34 14.36
N ASN A 125 -3.85 7.49 15.64
CA ASN A 125 -2.47 7.54 16.11
C ASN A 125 -1.74 6.20 15.93
N GLU A 126 -2.38 5.08 16.24
CA GLU A 126 -1.77 3.75 16.06
C GLU A 126 -1.58 3.43 14.58
N TYR A 127 -2.54 3.83 13.74
CA TYR A 127 -2.40 3.70 12.29
C TYR A 127 -1.23 4.51 11.73
N MET A 128 -1.06 5.75 12.19
CA MET A 128 0.08 6.57 11.78
C MET A 128 1.40 5.94 12.22
N LYS A 129 1.49 5.41 13.45
CA LYS A 129 2.66 4.67 13.92
C LYS A 129 2.96 3.45 13.04
N ALA A 130 1.94 2.67 12.69
CA ALA A 130 2.09 1.50 11.81
C ALA A 130 2.56 1.91 10.41
N SER A 131 2.01 3.00 9.85
CA SER A 131 2.43 3.53 8.55
C SER A 131 3.89 3.99 8.56
N PHE A 132 4.31 4.72 9.60
CA PHE A 132 5.70 5.13 9.78
C PHE A 132 6.64 3.95 10.04
N GLY A 133 6.21 2.96 10.82
CA GLY A 133 6.96 1.72 11.04
C GLY A 133 7.15 0.95 9.74
N LEU A 134 6.09 0.82 8.93
CA LEU A 134 6.14 0.18 7.63
C LEU A 134 7.11 0.91 6.69
N PHE A 135 7.04 2.25 6.64
CA PHE A 135 7.99 3.07 5.89
C PHE A 135 9.43 2.81 6.33
N PHE A 136 9.71 2.87 7.63
CA PHE A 136 11.06 2.72 8.18
C PHE A 136 11.64 1.34 7.88
N VAL A 137 10.89 0.26 8.14
CA VAL A 137 11.35 -1.11 7.86
C VAL A 137 11.53 -1.33 6.35
N SER A 138 10.65 -0.74 5.53
CA SER A 138 10.75 -0.84 4.07
C SER A 138 12.02 -0.17 3.52
N ILE A 139 12.56 0.88 4.16
CA ILE A 139 13.85 1.45 3.75
C ILE A 139 14.93 0.36 3.75
N PHE A 140 15.09 -0.34 4.86
CA PHE A 140 16.16 -1.34 5.01
C PHE A 140 15.93 -2.55 4.11
N ALA A 141 14.70 -3.07 4.08
CA ALA A 141 14.37 -4.26 3.29
C ALA A 141 14.58 -4.03 1.79
N LEU A 142 14.14 -2.87 1.28
CA LEU A 142 14.25 -2.54 -0.14
C LEU A 142 15.64 -2.05 -0.54
N HIS A 143 16.38 -1.41 0.37
CA HIS A 143 17.80 -1.08 0.16
C HIS A 143 18.65 -2.36 0.00
N TRP A 144 18.37 -3.39 0.82
CA TRP A 144 18.98 -4.72 0.67
C TRP A 144 18.49 -5.47 -0.59
N GLN A 145 17.57 -4.90 -1.37
CA GLN A 145 16.97 -5.53 -2.56
C GLN A 145 16.20 -6.83 -2.21
N ALA A 146 15.76 -7.01 -0.97
CA ALA A 146 15.00 -8.16 -0.52
C ALA A 146 13.50 -8.04 -0.86
N PHE A 147 13.18 -7.62 -2.10
CA PHE A 147 11.83 -7.23 -2.51
C PHE A 147 10.78 -8.31 -2.24
N TRP A 148 11.00 -9.51 -2.78
CA TRP A 148 10.03 -10.61 -2.70
C TRP A 148 9.87 -11.16 -1.28
N VAL A 149 10.97 -11.22 -0.52
CA VAL A 149 10.93 -11.62 0.89
C VAL A 149 10.09 -10.62 1.68
N TRP A 150 10.31 -9.33 1.47
CA TRP A 150 9.56 -8.28 2.16
C TRP A 150 8.08 -8.25 1.77
N ILE A 151 7.75 -8.43 0.49
CA ILE A 151 6.38 -8.58 0.00
C ILE A 151 5.72 -9.79 0.67
N GLY A 152 6.42 -10.93 0.72
CA GLY A 152 5.93 -12.15 1.37
C GLY A 152 5.63 -11.95 2.85
N ILE A 153 6.54 -11.30 3.59
CA ILE A 153 6.34 -10.97 5.00
C ILE A 153 5.10 -10.09 5.18
N GLN A 154 4.95 -9.02 4.39
CA GLN A 154 3.79 -8.13 4.47
C GLN A 154 2.49 -8.86 4.14
N ALA A 155 2.48 -9.72 3.13
CA ALA A 155 1.31 -10.49 2.74
C ALA A 155 0.91 -11.47 3.85
N VAL A 156 1.86 -12.20 4.44
CA VAL A 156 1.60 -13.15 5.53
C VAL A 156 1.07 -12.42 6.77
N ILE A 157 1.74 -11.36 7.21
CA ILE A 157 1.30 -10.56 8.37
C ILE A 157 -0.08 -9.95 8.09
N GLY A 158 -0.27 -9.38 6.89
CA GLY A 158 -1.53 -8.77 6.48
C GLY A 158 -2.69 -9.78 6.47
N ILE A 159 -2.48 -10.98 5.93
CA ILE A 159 -3.50 -12.05 5.93
C ILE A 159 -3.85 -12.48 7.36
N ILE A 160 -2.84 -12.66 8.22
CA ILE A 160 -3.06 -13.06 9.62
C ILE A 160 -3.85 -11.98 10.35
N LEU A 161 -3.42 -10.71 10.29
CA LEU A 161 -4.09 -9.59 10.93
C LEU A 161 -5.50 -9.36 10.38
N PHE A 162 -5.68 -9.49 9.07
CA PHE A 162 -6.99 -9.31 8.46
C PHE A 162 -7.96 -10.40 8.91
N ARG A 163 -7.52 -11.66 8.94
CA ARG A 163 -8.35 -12.79 9.38
C ARG A 163 -8.71 -12.70 10.85
N THR A 164 -7.78 -12.30 11.72
CA THR A 164 -8.04 -12.21 13.17
C THR A 164 -8.79 -10.94 13.55
N GLY A 165 -8.49 -9.81 12.91
CA GLY A 165 -9.08 -8.52 13.20
C GLY A 165 -10.49 -8.37 12.64
N TYR A 166 -10.74 -8.79 11.40
CA TYR A 166 -12.03 -8.60 10.74
C TYR A 166 -13.20 -9.19 11.52
N TYR A 167 -13.06 -10.43 12.01
CA TYR A 167 -14.12 -11.06 12.82
C TYR A 167 -14.33 -10.42 14.19
N ARG A 168 -13.26 -9.95 14.84
CA ARG A 168 -13.38 -9.23 16.12
C ARG A 168 -14.12 -7.91 15.93
N TYR A 169 -13.81 -7.22 14.84
CA TYR A 169 -14.46 -5.97 14.48
C TYR A 169 -15.96 -6.16 14.19
N GLU A 170 -16.38 -7.25 13.53
CA GLU A 170 -17.81 -7.55 13.33
C GLU A 170 -18.56 -7.79 14.65
N THR A 171 -17.89 -8.32 15.67
CA THR A 171 -18.51 -8.57 16.99
C THR A 171 -18.57 -7.36 17.92
N ALA A 172 -17.90 -6.25 17.58
CA ALA A 172 -17.93 -5.03 18.37
C ALA A 172 -19.21 -4.21 18.04
N PRO A 173 -20.06 -3.89 19.06
CA PRO A 173 -21.33 -3.20 18.87
C PRO A 173 -21.20 -1.74 18.43
#